data_AF-A0A956DNH4-F1
#
_entry.id   AF-A0A956DNH4-F1
#
_cell.length_a   1.000
_cell.length_b   1.000
_cell.length_c   1.000
_cell.angle_alpha   90.00
_cell.angle_beta   90.00
_cell.angle_gamma   90.00
#
_symmetry.space_group_name_H-M   'P 1'
#
loop_
_entity.id
_entity.type
_entity.pdbx_description
1 polymer ?
#
loop_
_entity_poly.entity_id
_entity_poly.type
_entity_poly.pdbx_seq_one_letter_code
_entity_poly.pdbx_strand_id
1 'polypeptide(L)'
;MFNRALRVAPFLNLSLVCTVASAEVASITVGSPLLAPRAQALAVAGNDGKAYLFGGVAGSVVNTAYRYDPISNTFTVLAPMPVAARGSCGGALPDGRMVVIGGWDAGEVLATQIYDPQANSWTLGVTRQHGWECAADLGPDGKLHVVGGESGLHNYSIFDPNGDAWTAGPSMPQGRRAHGAAWVGDRLFVFGGNDSMGTMSIYDMSTGIWSSGPNLAVSGTQFAFGRAGSEIYLFGGSSSIFNNTSPYYATIQIFTPATNSWSVSSQVLPVPVRESTTVLLDGAFHLFGGSNGFPSSVYQVATLVPLCGNGTVDPGEDCDAMGQTAQCDDDCTFAICGDGTLNTTAGEQCDGGGETFGCDLDCTPAVCGDGTLNQTALEACDDAGESATCDADCTPTVCGDSTVNVTAGEQCDGGGETNSCDSDCTSAICGDGTTNATAGEACDDAGESATCDDDCSLAVCGDGEVNSTAGEICDHGGESASCDLDCTPAVCGDGT
;
A
#
# COMPACT_ATOMS: atom_id res chain seq x y z
N MET A 1 6.49 -63.86 -15.14
CA MET A 1 7.14 -62.63 -15.62
C MET A 1 6.07 -61.56 -15.78
N PHE A 2 5.77 -60.81 -14.72
CA PHE A 2 4.87 -59.66 -14.76
C PHE A 2 5.75 -58.41 -14.72
N ASN A 3 5.80 -57.67 -15.83
CA ASN A 3 6.56 -56.43 -15.91
C ASN A 3 5.60 -55.26 -15.64
N ARG A 4 5.68 -54.66 -14.45
CA ARG A 4 4.95 -53.42 -14.12
C ARG A 4 5.72 -52.24 -14.70
N ALA A 5 5.18 -51.60 -15.72
CA ALA A 5 5.66 -50.31 -16.19
C ALA A 5 5.17 -49.22 -15.23
N LEU A 6 6.12 -48.59 -14.51
CA LEU A 6 5.91 -47.41 -13.68
C LEU A 6 5.68 -46.22 -14.62
N ARG A 7 4.48 -45.62 -14.60
CA ARG A 7 4.24 -44.33 -15.28
C ARG A 7 4.79 -43.21 -14.40
N VAL A 8 5.89 -42.60 -14.84
CA VAL A 8 6.37 -41.33 -14.30
C VAL A 8 5.52 -40.22 -14.94
N ALA A 9 4.74 -39.51 -14.15
CA ALA A 9 4.08 -38.28 -14.59
C ALA A 9 5.15 -37.17 -14.73
N PRO A 10 5.12 -36.34 -15.79
CA PRO A 10 6.04 -35.22 -15.87
C PRO A 10 5.62 -34.18 -14.82
N PHE A 11 6.55 -33.80 -13.95
CA PHE A 11 6.44 -32.59 -13.15
C PHE A 11 6.26 -31.41 -14.11
N LEU A 12 5.08 -30.80 -14.09
CA LEU A 12 4.90 -29.47 -14.65
C LEU A 12 5.76 -28.54 -13.79
N ASN A 13 6.91 -28.15 -14.33
CA ASN A 13 7.74 -27.10 -13.76
C ASN A 13 6.98 -25.79 -14.02
N LEU A 14 6.10 -25.42 -13.10
CA LEU A 14 5.49 -24.11 -13.08
C LEU A 14 6.60 -23.15 -12.66
N SER A 15 7.43 -22.74 -13.62
CA SER A 15 8.25 -21.54 -13.45
C SER A 15 7.27 -20.42 -13.16
N LEU A 16 7.27 -19.97 -11.91
CA LEU A 16 6.71 -18.70 -11.53
C LEU A 16 7.45 -17.67 -12.37
N VAL A 17 6.84 -17.29 -13.50
CA VAL A 17 7.27 -16.11 -14.23
C VAL A 17 6.95 -15.00 -13.26
N CYS A 18 7.98 -14.50 -12.57
CA CYS A 18 7.92 -13.22 -11.87
C CYS A 18 7.53 -12.21 -12.94
N THR A 19 6.23 -11.91 -13.02
CA THR A 19 5.72 -10.86 -13.87
C THR A 19 6.22 -9.59 -13.21
N VAL A 20 7.25 -8.98 -13.80
CA VAL A 20 7.58 -7.58 -13.53
C VAL A 20 6.26 -6.82 -13.53
N ALA A 21 5.95 -6.13 -12.42
CA ALA A 21 4.78 -5.27 -12.35
C ALA A 21 4.82 -4.37 -13.59
N SER A 22 3.79 -4.45 -14.42
CA SER A 22 3.74 -3.63 -15.63
C SER A 22 3.46 -2.20 -15.20
N ALA A 23 4.26 -1.25 -15.70
CA ALA A 23 4.01 0.17 -15.56
C ALA A 23 2.54 0.49 -15.88
N GLU A 24 1.83 1.03 -14.89
CA GLU A 24 0.37 1.26 -14.97
C GLU A 24 -0.02 2.48 -14.12
N VAL A 25 -1.13 3.11 -14.48
CA VAL A 25 -1.76 4.16 -13.67
C VAL A 25 -2.76 3.49 -12.72
N ALA A 26 -2.60 3.73 -11.42
CA ALA A 26 -3.46 3.14 -10.39
C ALA A 26 -4.84 3.79 -10.38
N SER A 27 -4.88 5.13 -10.40
CA SER A 27 -6.12 5.90 -10.35
C SER A 27 -5.95 7.30 -10.92
N ILE A 28 -7.07 7.93 -11.27
CA ILE A 28 -7.12 9.31 -11.73
C ILE A 28 -8.14 10.07 -10.89
N THR A 29 -7.70 11.17 -10.29
CA THR A 29 -8.55 12.06 -9.50
C THR A 29 -8.60 13.44 -10.12
N VAL A 30 -9.73 14.13 -9.93
CA VAL A 30 -9.90 15.52 -10.39
C VAL A 30 -9.68 16.43 -9.20
N GLY A 31 -8.68 17.30 -9.31
CA GLY A 31 -8.32 18.25 -8.25
C GLY A 31 -9.07 19.58 -8.37
N SER A 32 -8.67 20.55 -7.54
CA SER A 32 -9.21 21.90 -7.58
C SER A 32 -8.86 22.63 -8.89
N PRO A 33 -9.83 23.29 -9.55
CA PRO A 33 -9.59 23.89 -10.85
C PRO A 33 -8.54 25.00 -10.79
N LEU A 34 -7.84 25.20 -11.91
CA LEU A 34 -6.94 26.34 -12.09
C LEU A 34 -7.65 27.67 -11.82
N LEU A 35 -6.91 28.67 -11.33
CA LEU A 35 -7.42 30.05 -11.15
C LEU A 35 -8.02 30.65 -12.42
N ALA A 36 -7.54 30.21 -13.59
CA ALA A 36 -8.11 30.55 -14.90
C ALA A 36 -7.91 29.38 -15.87
N PRO A 37 -8.84 29.16 -16.83
CA PRO A 37 -8.65 28.19 -17.91
C PRO A 37 -7.36 28.47 -18.69
N ARG A 38 -6.60 27.41 -18.98
CA ARG A 38 -5.27 27.53 -19.57
C ARG A 38 -4.96 26.35 -20.50
N ALA A 39 -4.43 26.62 -21.67
CA ALA A 39 -3.84 25.61 -22.56
C ALA A 39 -2.46 26.07 -23.04
N GLN A 40 -1.63 25.14 -23.52
CA GLN A 40 -0.29 25.44 -24.06
C GLN A 40 0.62 26.19 -23.09
N ALA A 41 0.39 26.04 -21.79
CA ALA A 41 1.33 26.52 -20.78
C ALA A 41 2.48 25.52 -20.63
N LEU A 42 3.62 26.02 -20.19
CA LEU A 42 4.71 25.17 -19.72
C LEU A 42 4.50 24.92 -18.22
N ALA A 43 4.47 23.65 -17.80
CA ALA A 43 4.67 23.27 -16.41
C ALA A 43 6.09 22.78 -16.18
N VAL A 44 6.69 23.17 -15.06
CA VAL A 44 8.01 22.72 -14.62
C VAL A 44 7.92 22.26 -13.17
N ALA A 45 8.43 21.06 -12.88
CA ALA A 45 8.63 20.62 -11.50
C ALA A 45 9.83 21.37 -10.92
N GLY A 46 9.61 22.15 -9.87
CA GLY A 46 10.68 22.81 -9.14
C GLY A 46 11.36 21.86 -8.16
N ASN A 47 12.64 22.12 -7.89
CA ASN A 47 13.44 21.37 -6.90
C ASN A 47 12.88 21.52 -5.47
N ASP A 48 11.92 22.41 -5.25
CA ASP A 48 11.22 22.64 -3.98
C ASP A 48 9.89 21.86 -3.86
N GLY A 49 9.68 20.85 -4.71
CA GLY A 49 8.51 19.97 -4.70
C GLY A 49 7.21 20.62 -5.16
N LYS A 50 7.29 21.68 -5.99
CA LYS A 50 6.13 22.46 -6.45
C LYS A 50 6.08 22.51 -7.97
N ALA A 51 4.87 22.71 -8.53
CA ALA A 51 4.71 22.92 -9.96
C ALA A 51 4.74 24.42 -10.29
N TYR A 52 5.42 24.79 -11.37
CA TYR A 52 5.46 26.17 -11.86
C TYR A 52 4.83 26.21 -13.24
N LEU A 53 3.80 27.02 -13.41
CA LEU A 53 3.05 27.19 -14.65
C LEU A 53 3.37 28.53 -15.29
N PHE A 54 3.88 28.51 -16.52
CA PHE A 54 4.32 29.68 -17.26
C PHE A 54 3.56 29.85 -18.56
N GLY A 55 3.00 31.05 -18.76
CA GLY A 55 2.42 31.47 -20.04
C GLY A 55 1.22 30.63 -20.49
N GLY A 56 1.07 30.45 -21.80
CA GLY A 56 -0.04 29.73 -22.42
C GLY A 56 -1.18 30.64 -22.88
N VAL A 57 -2.36 30.04 -23.05
CA VAL A 57 -3.57 30.69 -23.58
C VAL A 57 -4.68 30.67 -22.54
N ALA A 58 -5.15 31.85 -22.16
CA ALA A 58 -6.32 32.08 -21.30
C ALA A 58 -7.24 33.12 -21.98
N GLY A 59 -7.90 32.71 -23.07
CA GLY A 59 -8.63 33.60 -23.97
C GLY A 59 -7.73 34.37 -24.95
N SER A 60 -6.57 34.83 -24.48
CA SER A 60 -5.44 35.33 -25.30
C SER A 60 -4.13 34.71 -24.81
N VAL A 61 -3.02 34.95 -25.52
CA VAL A 61 -1.69 34.63 -25.00
C VAL A 61 -1.43 35.47 -23.75
N VAL A 62 -0.86 34.85 -22.72
CA VAL A 62 -0.58 35.50 -21.43
C VAL A 62 0.86 35.30 -21.01
N ASN A 63 1.37 36.19 -20.15
CA ASN A 63 2.68 36.09 -19.50
C ASN A 63 2.59 35.77 -18.00
N THR A 64 1.39 35.55 -17.48
CA THR A 64 1.16 35.21 -16.06
C THR A 64 1.87 33.91 -15.66
N ALA A 65 2.42 33.88 -14.46
CA ALA A 65 3.08 32.73 -13.85
C ALA A 65 2.41 32.33 -12.53
N TYR A 66 2.30 31.03 -12.28
CA TYR A 66 1.76 30.48 -11.04
C TYR A 66 2.65 29.41 -10.45
N ARG A 67 2.57 29.23 -9.12
CA ARG A 67 3.14 28.10 -8.40
C ARG A 67 2.02 27.29 -7.75
N TYR A 68 1.98 26.00 -8.01
CA TYR A 68 1.10 25.04 -7.34
C TYR A 68 1.86 24.33 -6.22
N ASP A 69 1.26 24.28 -5.04
CA ASP A 69 1.77 23.53 -3.89
C ASP A 69 0.86 22.31 -3.67
N PRO A 70 1.39 21.07 -3.84
CA PRO A 70 0.57 19.86 -3.75
C PRO A 70 0.08 19.57 -2.32
N ILE A 71 0.85 19.97 -1.30
CA ILE A 71 0.51 19.74 0.12
C ILE A 71 -0.70 20.57 0.54
N SER A 72 -0.67 21.87 0.19
CA SER A 72 -1.78 22.78 0.51
C SER A 72 -2.88 22.79 -0.55
N ASN A 73 -2.65 22.19 -1.72
CA ASN A 73 -3.52 22.24 -2.90
C ASN A 73 -3.92 23.69 -3.27
N THR A 74 -2.92 24.58 -3.35
CA THR A 74 -3.14 26.01 -3.65
C THR A 74 -2.24 26.54 -4.75
N PHE A 75 -2.77 27.52 -5.49
CA PHE A 75 -2.01 28.28 -6.48
C PHE A 75 -1.61 29.66 -5.93
N THR A 76 -0.35 30.00 -6.08
CA THR A 76 0.21 31.32 -5.77
C THR A 76 0.58 32.05 -7.06
N VAL A 77 0.24 33.34 -7.17
CA VAL A 77 0.66 34.21 -8.29
C VAL A 77 2.12 34.60 -8.13
N LEU A 78 2.90 34.46 -9.20
CA LEU A 78 4.32 34.80 -9.26
C LEU A 78 4.57 36.04 -10.13
N ALA A 79 5.81 36.52 -10.16
CA ALA A 79 6.24 37.55 -11.11
C ALA A 79 5.97 37.07 -12.55
N PRO A 80 5.35 37.91 -13.41
CA PRO A 80 5.01 37.52 -14.76
C PRO A 80 6.26 37.41 -15.64
N MET A 81 6.18 36.55 -16.65
CA MET A 81 7.21 36.41 -17.68
C MET A 81 7.46 37.77 -18.38
N PRO A 82 8.72 38.13 -18.70
CA PRO A 82 9.03 39.33 -19.47
C PRO A 82 8.40 39.35 -20.87
N VAL A 83 8.30 38.20 -21.52
CA VAL A 83 7.75 38.02 -22.87
C VAL A 83 6.63 36.98 -22.81
N ALA A 84 5.41 37.38 -23.19
CA ALA A 84 4.28 36.47 -23.28
C ALA A 84 4.51 35.42 -24.35
N ALA A 85 4.13 34.17 -24.08
CA ALA A 85 4.25 33.09 -25.04
C ALA A 85 3.29 31.94 -24.69
N ARG A 86 2.80 31.26 -25.72
CA ARG A 86 2.17 29.94 -25.62
C ARG A 86 3.02 28.87 -26.29
N GLY A 87 2.88 27.62 -25.87
CA GLY A 87 3.57 26.47 -26.46
C GLY A 87 5.09 26.60 -26.37
N SER A 88 5.58 27.20 -25.28
CA SER A 88 6.99 27.24 -24.95
C SER A 88 7.44 25.87 -24.41
N CYS A 89 8.71 25.54 -24.61
CA CYS A 89 9.36 24.42 -23.92
C CYS A 89 10.27 24.93 -22.80
N GLY A 90 10.73 24.03 -21.94
CA GLY A 90 11.59 24.43 -20.83
C GLY A 90 11.78 23.32 -19.82
N GLY A 91 12.45 23.66 -18.72
CA GLY A 91 12.74 22.73 -17.63
C GLY A 91 13.41 23.43 -16.46
N ALA A 92 13.52 22.70 -15.35
CA ALA A 92 14.30 23.11 -14.19
C ALA A 92 15.78 22.81 -14.41
N LEU A 93 16.64 23.68 -13.90
CA LEU A 93 18.09 23.54 -13.92
C LEU A 93 18.56 22.94 -12.58
N PRO A 94 19.78 22.36 -12.53
CA PRO A 94 20.33 21.81 -11.29
C PRO A 94 20.43 22.82 -10.14
N ASP A 95 20.57 24.11 -10.45
CA ASP A 95 20.64 25.20 -9.46
C ASP A 95 19.26 25.70 -8.98
N GLY A 96 18.17 25.08 -9.45
CA GLY A 96 16.79 25.41 -9.09
C GLY A 96 16.15 26.51 -9.92
N ARG A 97 16.90 27.19 -10.80
CA ARG A 97 16.31 28.13 -11.77
C ARG A 97 15.52 27.36 -12.83
N MET A 98 14.57 28.04 -13.47
CA MET A 98 13.72 27.43 -14.51
C MET A 98 13.86 28.21 -15.80
N VAL A 99 13.91 27.51 -16.93
CA VAL A 99 14.08 28.13 -18.24
C VAL A 99 12.82 27.95 -19.06
N VAL A 100 12.37 29.02 -19.70
CA VAL A 100 11.27 29.03 -20.67
C VAL A 100 11.84 29.46 -22.02
N ILE A 101 11.67 28.63 -23.04
CA ILE A 101 12.23 28.82 -24.37
C ILE A 101 11.13 28.86 -25.40
N GLY A 102 11.19 29.91 -26.21
CA GLY A 102 10.37 30.06 -27.40
C GLY A 102 8.88 30.20 -27.13
N GLY A 103 8.07 29.70 -28.06
CA GLY A 103 6.62 29.79 -28.07
C GLY A 103 6.09 30.73 -29.15
N TRP A 104 4.84 31.19 -28.98
CA TRP A 104 4.13 32.00 -29.95
C TRP A 104 3.31 33.11 -29.27
N ASP A 105 3.38 34.33 -29.80
CA ASP A 105 2.47 35.43 -29.51
C ASP A 105 2.36 36.36 -30.72
N ALA A 106 1.27 36.23 -31.48
CA ALA A 106 1.06 36.91 -32.78
C ALA A 106 2.25 36.77 -33.78
N GLY A 107 3.12 35.79 -33.56
CA GLY A 107 4.38 35.56 -34.24
C GLY A 107 5.29 34.68 -33.37
N GLU A 108 6.40 34.22 -33.94
CA GLU A 108 7.34 33.37 -33.22
C GLU A 108 8.06 34.14 -32.11
N VAL A 109 8.09 33.55 -30.93
CA VAL A 109 8.92 34.00 -29.81
C VAL A 109 10.17 33.14 -29.80
N LEU A 110 11.35 33.78 -29.78
CA LEU A 110 12.66 33.10 -29.69
C LEU A 110 13.37 33.36 -28.37
N ALA A 111 12.69 34.02 -27.43
CA ALA A 111 13.26 34.41 -26.15
C ALA A 111 13.61 33.18 -25.30
N THR A 112 14.73 33.27 -24.60
CA THR A 112 15.08 32.40 -23.48
C THR A 112 14.89 33.22 -22.21
N GLN A 113 13.97 32.77 -21.35
CA GLN A 113 13.57 33.49 -20.14
C GLN A 113 13.88 32.61 -18.94
N ILE A 114 14.68 33.10 -18.01
CA ILE A 114 15.16 32.35 -16.85
C ILE A 114 14.48 32.91 -15.61
N TYR A 115 13.76 32.06 -14.90
CA TYR A 115 13.09 32.39 -13.65
C TYR A 115 13.92 31.93 -12.45
N ASP A 116 14.11 32.83 -11.50
CA ASP A 116 14.68 32.54 -10.19
C ASP A 116 13.54 32.44 -9.16
N PRO A 117 13.24 31.23 -8.63
CA PRO A 117 12.17 31.05 -7.66
C PRO A 117 12.47 31.67 -6.29
N GLN A 118 13.74 31.88 -5.93
CA GLN A 118 14.13 32.51 -4.65
C GLN A 118 13.91 34.02 -4.71
N ALA A 119 14.29 34.64 -5.82
CA ALA A 119 14.09 36.06 -6.04
C ALA A 119 12.67 36.41 -6.53
N ASN A 120 11.89 35.41 -6.98
CA ASN A 120 10.63 35.60 -7.70
C ASN A 120 10.80 36.63 -8.84
N SER A 121 11.81 36.42 -9.68
CA SER A 121 12.20 37.38 -10.72
C SER A 121 12.72 36.68 -11.97
N TRP A 122 12.81 37.44 -13.06
CA TRP A 122 13.18 36.93 -14.37
C TRP A 122 14.40 37.65 -14.95
N THR A 123 15.21 36.90 -15.68
CA THR A 123 16.29 37.41 -16.54
C THR A 123 16.14 36.88 -17.96
N LEU A 124 16.51 37.67 -18.96
CA LEU A 124 16.58 37.21 -20.35
C LEU A 124 17.95 36.59 -20.60
N GLY A 125 17.96 35.38 -21.16
CA GLY A 125 19.17 34.67 -21.59
C GLY A 125 19.42 34.80 -23.09
N VAL A 126 20.49 34.15 -23.56
CA VAL A 126 20.83 34.12 -24.99
C VAL A 126 19.74 33.35 -25.77
N THR A 127 19.27 33.92 -26.87
CA THR A 127 18.18 33.35 -27.69
C THR A 127 18.65 32.24 -28.63
N ARG A 128 17.78 31.27 -28.92
CA ARG A 128 18.02 30.21 -29.92
C ARG A 128 16.78 29.89 -30.74
N GLN A 129 16.96 29.49 -31.99
CA GLN A 129 15.85 29.20 -32.92
C GLN A 129 15.21 27.83 -32.64
N HIS A 130 14.07 27.86 -31.96
CA HIS A 130 13.17 26.72 -31.75
C HIS A 130 11.71 27.11 -31.98
N GLY A 131 11.28 28.26 -31.47
CA GLY A 131 9.95 28.83 -31.75
C GLY A 131 8.81 28.09 -31.06
N TRP A 132 7.68 27.94 -31.75
CA TRP A 132 6.45 27.36 -31.20
C TRP A 132 6.50 25.82 -31.11
N GLU A 133 6.10 25.29 -29.95
CA GLU A 133 5.92 23.86 -29.67
C GLU A 133 7.19 23.01 -29.87
N CYS A 134 8.32 23.51 -29.36
CA CYS A 134 9.51 22.71 -29.09
C CYS A 134 9.29 21.76 -27.89
N ALA A 135 10.23 20.85 -27.67
CA ALA A 135 10.32 20.06 -26.44
C ALA A 135 11.70 20.24 -25.82
N ALA A 136 11.76 20.17 -24.48
CA ALA A 136 13.01 20.27 -23.76
C ALA A 136 13.00 19.36 -22.54
N ASP A 137 14.16 18.83 -22.17
CA ASP A 137 14.35 18.06 -20.94
C ASP A 137 15.80 18.17 -20.43
N LEU A 138 15.99 18.02 -19.11
CA LEU A 138 17.29 18.12 -18.47
C LEU A 138 18.07 16.82 -18.68
N GLY A 139 19.21 16.91 -19.35
CA GLY A 139 20.07 15.76 -19.63
C GLY A 139 20.89 15.32 -18.42
N PRO A 140 21.47 14.10 -18.47
CA PRO A 140 22.34 13.58 -17.41
C PRO A 140 23.65 14.38 -17.25
N ASP A 141 24.00 15.23 -18.23
CA ASP A 141 25.12 16.17 -18.18
C ASP A 141 24.79 17.48 -17.43
N GLY A 142 23.57 17.60 -16.88
CA GLY A 142 23.11 18.78 -16.15
C GLY A 142 22.75 19.97 -17.04
N LYS A 143 22.56 19.75 -18.35
CA LYS A 143 22.21 20.79 -19.33
C LYS A 143 20.81 20.58 -19.87
N LEU A 144 20.18 21.65 -20.35
CA LEU A 144 18.84 21.56 -20.92
C LEU A 144 18.94 21.25 -22.42
N HIS A 145 18.40 20.12 -22.83
CA HIS A 145 18.41 19.66 -24.21
C HIS A 145 17.10 20.03 -24.88
N VAL A 146 17.17 20.77 -25.98
CA VAL A 146 16.00 21.36 -26.66
C VAL A 146 15.94 20.87 -28.09
N VAL A 147 14.78 20.36 -28.48
CA VAL A 147 14.57 19.72 -29.78
C VAL A 147 13.33 20.25 -30.48
N GLY A 148 13.46 20.40 -31.81
CA GLY A 148 12.36 20.74 -32.70
C GLY A 148 11.75 22.13 -32.46
N GLY A 149 10.48 22.25 -32.85
CA GLY A 149 9.70 23.49 -32.83
C GLY A 149 9.58 24.12 -34.23
N GLU A 150 8.60 25.00 -34.42
CA GLU A 150 8.20 25.51 -35.74
C GLU A 150 9.35 26.18 -36.54
N SER A 151 10.23 26.94 -35.87
CA SER A 151 11.37 27.62 -36.51
C SER A 151 12.60 26.72 -36.69
N GLY A 152 12.52 25.48 -36.22
CA GLY A 152 13.67 24.61 -36.02
C GLY A 152 13.29 23.16 -35.96
N LEU A 153 12.46 22.67 -36.89
CA LEU A 153 11.86 21.33 -36.81
C LEU A 153 12.90 20.22 -36.59
N HIS A 154 14.10 20.34 -37.16
CA HIS A 154 15.20 19.39 -37.00
C HIS A 154 16.25 19.81 -35.97
N ASN A 155 16.12 20.98 -35.36
CA ASN A 155 17.13 21.53 -34.48
C ASN A 155 17.25 20.69 -33.21
N TYR A 156 18.48 20.49 -32.80
CA TYR A 156 18.84 20.01 -31.47
C TYR A 156 19.88 20.97 -30.89
N SER A 157 19.55 21.62 -29.79
CA SER A 157 20.42 22.57 -29.11
C SER A 157 20.54 22.21 -27.63
N ILE A 158 21.69 22.50 -27.04
CA ILE A 158 22.02 22.20 -25.65
C ILE A 158 22.29 23.54 -24.96
N PHE A 159 21.49 23.87 -23.96
CA PHE A 159 21.62 25.08 -23.16
C PHE A 159 22.43 24.79 -21.90
N ASP A 160 23.56 25.48 -21.75
CA ASP A 160 24.42 25.42 -20.57
C ASP A 160 24.04 26.53 -19.57
N PRO A 161 23.51 26.17 -18.40
CA PRO A 161 23.04 27.15 -17.41
C PRO A 161 24.15 27.94 -16.70
N ASN A 162 25.41 27.46 -16.75
CA ASN A 162 26.54 28.12 -16.08
C ASN A 162 27.13 29.25 -16.93
N GLY A 163 27.01 29.14 -18.26
CA GLY A 163 27.56 30.09 -19.22
C GLY A 163 26.52 30.91 -19.97
N ASP A 164 25.23 30.65 -19.78
CA ASP A 164 24.14 31.18 -20.62
C ASP A 164 24.46 30.99 -22.11
N ALA A 165 24.88 29.77 -22.46
CA ALA A 165 25.47 29.47 -23.76
C ALA A 165 24.77 28.28 -24.42
N TRP A 166 24.71 28.32 -25.76
CA TRP A 166 24.09 27.28 -26.56
C TRP A 166 25.11 26.53 -27.40
N THR A 167 25.07 25.21 -27.33
CA THR A 167 25.81 24.32 -28.25
C THR A 167 24.84 23.62 -29.19
N ALA A 168 25.22 23.41 -30.45
CA ALA A 168 24.42 22.62 -31.38
C ALA A 168 24.69 21.11 -31.15
N GLY A 169 23.63 20.33 -31.02
CA GLY A 169 23.68 18.88 -31.12
C GLY A 169 23.46 18.39 -32.56
N PRO A 170 23.53 17.07 -32.80
CA PRO A 170 23.21 16.49 -34.10
C PRO A 170 21.74 16.67 -34.45
N SER A 171 21.42 17.17 -35.64
CA SER A 171 20.04 17.40 -36.06
C SER A 171 19.19 16.13 -35.98
N MET A 172 17.92 16.30 -35.58
CA MET A 172 16.97 15.19 -35.53
C MET A 172 16.74 14.60 -36.93
N PRO A 173 16.59 13.27 -37.05
CA PRO A 173 16.32 12.63 -38.34
C PRO A 173 14.93 13.00 -38.88
N GLN A 174 13.96 13.21 -37.98
CA GLN A 174 12.61 13.64 -38.31
C GLN A 174 12.34 15.00 -37.68
N GLY A 175 11.85 15.93 -38.50
CA GLY A 175 11.47 17.26 -38.05
C GLY A 175 10.17 17.22 -37.26
N ARG A 176 10.10 17.86 -36.10
CA ARG A 176 8.92 17.80 -35.23
C ARG A 176 8.61 19.12 -34.55
N ARG A 177 7.32 19.35 -34.33
CA ARG A 177 6.73 20.30 -33.37
C ARG A 177 5.51 19.65 -32.72
N ALA A 178 5.07 20.19 -31.59
CA ALA A 178 3.98 19.62 -30.78
C ALA A 178 4.22 18.17 -30.36
N HIS A 179 5.49 17.83 -30.17
CA HIS A 179 5.98 16.53 -29.77
C HIS A 179 6.40 16.58 -28.30
N GLY A 180 6.62 15.43 -27.69
CA GLY A 180 7.28 15.34 -26.40
C GLY A 180 8.72 14.84 -26.53
N ALA A 181 9.51 15.13 -25.51
CA ALA A 181 10.88 14.65 -25.39
C ALA A 181 11.18 14.36 -23.92
N ALA A 182 11.79 13.20 -23.62
CA ALA A 182 12.15 12.82 -22.25
C ALA A 182 13.45 12.01 -22.22
N TRP A 183 14.31 12.27 -21.25
CA TRP A 183 15.53 11.53 -20.95
C TRP A 183 15.25 10.34 -20.05
N VAL A 184 15.72 9.16 -20.45
CA VAL A 184 15.84 7.98 -19.56
C VAL A 184 17.26 7.43 -19.68
N GLY A 185 18.02 7.46 -18.58
CA GLY A 185 19.45 7.18 -18.59
C GLY A 185 20.19 8.08 -19.58
N ASP A 186 21.02 7.49 -20.43
CA ASP A 186 21.81 8.20 -21.46
C ASP A 186 21.07 8.38 -22.80
N ARG A 187 19.75 8.25 -22.81
CA ARG A 187 18.94 8.33 -24.04
C ARG A 187 17.82 9.37 -23.96
N LEU A 188 17.72 10.20 -24.98
CA LEU A 188 16.62 11.14 -25.20
C LEU A 188 15.62 10.55 -26.18
N PHE A 189 14.39 10.35 -25.73
CA PHE A 189 13.29 9.82 -26.52
C PHE A 189 12.41 10.98 -26.99
N VAL A 190 12.19 11.07 -28.30
CA VAL A 190 11.41 12.13 -28.95
C VAL A 190 10.23 11.50 -29.69
N PHE A 191 9.00 11.86 -29.35
CA PHE A 191 7.80 11.12 -29.75
C PHE A 191 6.62 12.01 -30.16
N GLY A 192 5.84 11.53 -31.12
CA GLY A 192 4.65 12.23 -31.64
C GLY A 192 4.98 13.46 -32.49
N GLY A 193 3.99 14.32 -32.70
CA GLY A 193 4.15 15.59 -33.42
C GLY A 193 3.92 15.52 -34.94
N ASN A 194 3.72 16.70 -35.54
CA ASN A 194 3.19 16.96 -36.89
C ASN A 194 3.53 15.92 -37.99
N ASP A 195 4.79 15.84 -38.42
CA ASP A 195 5.12 15.16 -39.68
C ASP A 195 5.28 13.64 -39.50
N SER A 196 5.23 13.14 -38.26
CA SER A 196 5.37 11.73 -37.93
C SER A 196 4.72 11.39 -36.58
N MET A 197 3.41 11.66 -36.47
CA MET A 197 2.61 11.57 -35.24
C MET A 197 2.64 10.20 -34.55
N GLY A 198 2.97 9.14 -35.28
CA GLY A 198 3.09 7.78 -34.75
C GLY A 198 4.51 7.31 -34.46
N THR A 199 5.55 8.10 -34.75
CA THR A 199 6.94 7.60 -34.68
C THR A 199 7.71 8.17 -33.50
N MET A 200 8.79 7.48 -33.14
CA MET A 200 9.74 7.87 -32.12
C MET A 200 11.16 7.94 -32.68
N SER A 201 11.93 8.92 -32.24
CA SER A 201 13.37 9.03 -32.48
C SER A 201 14.12 8.98 -31.14
N ILE A 202 15.23 8.27 -31.09
CA ILE A 202 16.02 8.04 -29.87
C ILE A 202 17.43 8.56 -30.12
N TYR A 203 17.87 9.54 -29.33
CA TYR A 203 19.25 10.00 -29.32
C TYR A 203 20.01 9.34 -28.18
N ASP A 204 21.12 8.70 -28.50
CA ASP A 204 22.03 8.12 -27.53
C ASP A 204 23.20 9.08 -27.28
N MET A 205 23.32 9.57 -26.05
CA MET A 205 24.34 10.57 -25.69
C MET A 205 25.75 9.99 -25.74
N SER A 206 25.92 8.70 -25.43
CA SER A 206 27.22 8.04 -25.40
C SER A 206 27.85 7.91 -26.79
N THR A 207 27.01 7.69 -27.81
CA THR A 207 27.43 7.53 -29.21
C THR A 207 27.25 8.82 -30.03
N GLY A 208 26.37 9.72 -29.59
CA GLY A 208 25.99 10.91 -30.35
C GLY A 208 25.12 10.60 -31.58
N ILE A 209 24.46 9.44 -31.63
CA ILE A 209 23.74 8.95 -32.81
C ILE A 209 22.24 8.89 -32.55
N TRP A 210 21.46 9.27 -33.57
CA TRP A 210 20.02 9.08 -33.62
C TRP A 210 19.65 7.70 -34.19
N SER A 211 18.65 7.06 -33.59
CA SER A 211 18.02 5.84 -34.09
C SER A 211 16.49 5.96 -34.04
N SER A 212 15.78 5.01 -34.68
CA SER A 212 14.32 4.94 -34.64
C SER A 212 13.85 4.05 -33.49
N GLY A 213 12.83 4.50 -32.76
CA GLY A 213 12.12 3.68 -31.77
C GLY A 213 10.88 2.99 -32.36
N PRO A 214 10.13 2.22 -31.54
CA PRO A 214 8.85 1.67 -31.92
C PRO A 214 7.82 2.80 -32.14
N ASN A 215 6.81 2.51 -32.95
CA ASN A 215 5.70 3.43 -33.14
C ASN A 215 4.84 3.51 -31.87
N LEU A 216 4.28 4.69 -31.60
CA LEU A 216 3.34 4.94 -30.51
C LEU A 216 2.11 4.03 -30.65
N ALA A 217 1.55 3.58 -29.52
CA ALA A 217 0.34 2.75 -29.51
C ALA A 217 -0.87 3.50 -30.11
N VAL A 218 -0.96 4.80 -29.85
CA VAL A 218 -1.91 5.75 -30.42
C VAL A 218 -1.11 6.91 -31.01
N SER A 219 -1.15 7.01 -32.34
CA SER A 219 -0.51 8.11 -33.07
C SER A 219 -1.18 9.44 -32.75
N GLY A 220 -0.39 10.47 -32.44
CA GLY A 220 -0.94 11.77 -32.09
C GLY A 220 0.10 12.87 -31.90
N THR A 221 -0.39 14.01 -31.42
CA THR A 221 0.35 15.23 -31.17
C THR A 221 -0.22 15.94 -29.95
N GLN A 222 0.52 16.92 -29.41
CA GLN A 222 0.07 17.76 -28.29
C GLN A 222 -0.35 16.94 -27.05
N PHE A 223 0.31 15.79 -26.85
CA PHE A 223 0.25 15.03 -25.61
C PHE A 223 0.82 15.86 -24.46
N ALA A 224 0.23 15.74 -23.27
CA ALA A 224 1.01 15.98 -22.07
C ALA A 224 1.86 14.74 -21.81
N PHE A 225 3.07 14.91 -21.26
CA PHE A 225 4.00 13.81 -21.06
C PHE A 225 4.86 14.00 -19.82
N GLY A 226 5.35 12.90 -19.28
CA GLY A 226 6.28 12.95 -18.16
C GLY A 226 6.99 11.62 -17.97
N ARG A 227 8.03 11.64 -17.14
CA ARG A 227 8.82 10.46 -16.78
C ARG A 227 8.60 10.14 -15.31
N ALA A 228 8.45 8.86 -14.98
CA ALA A 228 8.53 8.33 -13.62
C ALA A 228 9.44 7.10 -13.64
N GLY A 229 10.47 7.06 -12.81
CA GLY A 229 11.52 6.04 -12.90
C GLY A 229 12.13 5.96 -14.29
N SER A 230 12.13 4.77 -14.88
CA SER A 230 12.54 4.53 -16.27
C SER A 230 11.45 4.71 -17.31
N GLU A 231 10.21 4.95 -16.90
CA GLU A 231 9.04 4.88 -17.77
C GLU A 231 8.61 6.26 -18.25
N ILE A 232 8.08 6.32 -19.48
CA ILE A 232 7.57 7.56 -20.08
C ILE A 232 6.07 7.43 -20.30
N TYR A 233 5.32 8.39 -19.77
CA TYR A 233 3.86 8.44 -19.85
C TYR A 233 3.43 9.53 -20.81
N LEU A 234 2.43 9.21 -21.64
CA LEU A 234 1.73 10.14 -22.53
C LEU A 234 0.27 10.20 -22.14
N PHE A 235 -0.23 11.41 -21.93
CA PHE A 235 -1.60 11.69 -21.53
C PHE A 235 -2.32 12.49 -22.61
N GLY A 236 -3.46 11.97 -23.05
CA GLY A 236 -4.37 12.66 -23.95
C GLY A 236 -3.79 12.88 -25.35
N GLY A 237 -3.82 14.12 -25.85
CA GLY A 237 -3.38 14.51 -27.19
C GLY A 237 -4.50 14.60 -28.22
N SER A 238 -4.13 14.76 -29.49
CA SER A 238 -5.07 14.86 -30.61
C SER A 238 -4.54 14.24 -31.90
N SER A 239 -5.44 14.08 -32.87
CA SER A 239 -5.08 13.67 -34.23
C SER A 239 -4.61 14.83 -35.13
N SER A 240 -4.59 16.06 -34.64
CA SER A 240 -4.19 17.23 -35.44
C SER A 240 -3.76 18.41 -34.57
N ILE A 241 -2.71 19.10 -35.00
CA ILE A 241 -2.24 20.36 -34.39
C ILE A 241 -3.09 21.58 -34.78
N PHE A 242 -3.82 21.54 -35.90
CA PHE A 242 -4.51 22.72 -36.45
C PHE A 242 -6.00 22.72 -36.18
N ASN A 243 -6.59 21.55 -35.95
CA ASN A 243 -8.04 21.42 -35.89
C ASN A 243 -8.55 21.38 -34.45
N ASN A 244 -9.20 22.46 -34.02
CA ASN A 244 -9.91 22.56 -32.74
C ASN A 244 -11.24 21.79 -32.70
N THR A 245 -11.47 20.90 -33.66
CA THR A 245 -12.57 19.92 -33.67
C THR A 245 -12.08 18.48 -33.88
N SER A 246 -10.76 18.26 -33.91
CA SER A 246 -10.20 16.90 -34.03
C SER A 246 -10.58 16.04 -32.81
N PRO A 247 -10.67 14.70 -32.97
CA PRO A 247 -10.80 13.81 -31.83
C PRO A 247 -9.66 14.08 -30.85
N TYR A 248 -10.07 14.44 -29.63
CA TYR A 248 -9.19 14.55 -28.48
C TYR A 248 -9.12 13.20 -27.81
N TYR A 249 -7.94 12.83 -27.33
CA TYR A 249 -7.73 11.57 -26.68
C TYR A 249 -7.86 11.73 -25.17
N ALA A 250 -8.41 10.69 -24.53
CA ALA A 250 -8.34 10.47 -23.10
C ALA A 250 -7.33 9.35 -22.75
N THR A 251 -6.72 8.75 -23.77
CA THR A 251 -5.84 7.60 -23.63
C THR A 251 -4.57 7.98 -22.88
N ILE A 252 -4.11 7.05 -22.04
CA ILE A 252 -2.81 7.10 -21.40
C ILE A 252 -1.96 6.00 -22.01
N GLN A 253 -0.81 6.37 -22.59
CA GLN A 253 0.14 5.44 -23.19
C GLN A 253 1.42 5.43 -22.37
N ILE A 254 2.04 4.27 -22.22
CA ILE A 254 3.23 4.10 -21.40
C ILE A 254 4.30 3.46 -22.28
N PHE A 255 5.48 4.06 -22.28
CA PHE A 255 6.64 3.51 -22.96
C PHE A 255 7.66 3.01 -21.95
N THR A 256 8.04 1.74 -22.13
CA THR A 256 9.00 1.03 -21.32
C THR A 256 10.31 0.89 -22.09
N PRO A 257 11.36 1.68 -21.78
CA PRO A 257 12.63 1.64 -22.51
C PRO A 257 13.39 0.31 -22.36
N ALA A 258 13.15 -0.43 -21.27
CA ALA A 258 13.78 -1.73 -21.01
C ALA A 258 13.33 -2.78 -22.04
N THR A 259 12.03 -2.81 -22.36
CA THR A 259 11.44 -3.72 -23.36
C THR A 259 11.30 -3.07 -24.74
N ASN A 260 11.56 -1.76 -24.84
CA ASN A 260 11.39 -0.96 -26.04
C ASN A 260 9.99 -1.13 -26.65
N SER A 261 8.96 -1.01 -25.82
CA SER A 261 7.56 -1.25 -26.20
C SER A 261 6.61 -0.23 -25.60
N TRP A 262 5.50 0.00 -26.29
CA TRP A 262 4.38 0.79 -25.79
C TRP A 262 3.27 -0.11 -25.25
N SER A 263 2.67 0.30 -24.14
CA SER A 263 1.40 -0.22 -23.64
C SER A 263 0.37 0.92 -23.54
N VAL A 264 -0.89 0.55 -23.32
CA VAL A 264 -1.98 1.50 -23.05
C VAL A 264 -2.53 1.15 -21.68
N SER A 265 -2.63 2.14 -20.82
CA SER A 265 -3.20 1.96 -19.49
C SER A 265 -4.67 1.57 -19.59
N SER A 266 -5.11 0.74 -18.64
CA SER A 266 -6.50 0.46 -18.36
C SER A 266 -7.28 1.70 -17.90
N GLN A 267 -6.58 2.67 -17.30
CA GLN A 267 -7.14 3.95 -16.91
C GLN A 267 -7.16 4.94 -18.08
N VAL A 268 -8.16 5.81 -18.08
CA VAL A 268 -8.32 6.88 -19.07
C VAL A 268 -8.65 8.19 -18.38
N LEU A 269 -8.18 9.29 -18.96
CA LEU A 269 -8.51 10.63 -18.47
C LEU A 269 -10.04 10.81 -18.48
N PRO A 270 -10.67 11.26 -17.38
CA PRO A 270 -12.11 11.54 -17.34
C PRO A 270 -12.58 12.51 -18.42
N VAL A 271 -11.67 13.40 -18.87
CA VAL A 271 -11.92 14.36 -19.94
C VAL A 271 -10.82 14.23 -21.00
N PRO A 272 -11.17 13.96 -22.27
CA PRO A 272 -10.23 14.03 -23.37
C PRO A 272 -9.61 15.42 -23.48
N VAL A 273 -8.29 15.49 -23.57
CA VAL A 273 -7.55 16.76 -23.49
C VAL A 273 -6.31 16.72 -24.38
N ARG A 274 -5.99 17.85 -25.01
CA ARG A 274 -4.69 18.10 -25.65
C ARG A 274 -4.10 19.40 -25.12
N GLU A 275 -2.82 19.66 -25.40
CA GLU A 275 -2.15 20.91 -25.00
C GLU A 275 -2.23 21.18 -23.48
N SER A 276 -2.51 20.15 -22.70
CA SER A 276 -2.29 20.13 -21.26
C SER A 276 -0.79 20.01 -21.01
N THR A 277 -0.40 20.27 -19.78
CA THR A 277 0.99 20.14 -19.34
C THR A 277 1.05 19.33 -18.07
N THR A 278 2.20 18.74 -17.80
CA THR A 278 2.37 17.69 -16.80
C THR A 278 3.64 17.89 -16.03
N VAL A 279 3.59 17.57 -14.74
CA VAL A 279 4.77 17.41 -13.88
C VAL A 279 4.57 16.17 -13.02
N LEU A 280 5.66 15.47 -12.72
CA LEU A 280 5.66 14.44 -11.68
C LEU A 280 6.00 15.14 -10.36
N LEU A 281 5.11 15.04 -9.37
CA LEU A 281 5.30 15.49 -8.00
C LEU A 281 4.69 14.44 -7.08
N ASP A 282 5.22 14.24 -5.88
CA ASP A 282 4.59 13.38 -4.86
C ASP A 282 4.16 11.99 -5.36
N GLY A 283 4.94 11.40 -6.28
CA GLY A 283 4.67 10.08 -6.89
C GLY A 283 3.51 10.06 -7.90
N ALA A 284 2.95 11.21 -8.26
CA ALA A 284 1.82 11.32 -9.16
C ALA A 284 2.07 12.34 -10.29
N PHE A 285 1.46 12.10 -11.45
CA PHE A 285 1.45 13.07 -12.54
C PHE A 285 0.33 14.09 -12.34
N HIS A 286 0.71 15.35 -12.22
CA HIS A 286 -0.21 16.48 -12.14
C HIS A 286 -0.42 17.08 -13.52
N LEU A 287 -1.62 16.92 -14.07
CA LEU A 287 -2.03 17.41 -15.38
C LEU A 287 -2.78 18.73 -15.24
N PHE A 288 -2.21 19.81 -15.76
CA PHE A 288 -2.78 21.14 -15.70
C PHE A 288 -3.33 21.60 -17.05
N GLY A 289 -4.57 22.07 -17.02
CA GLY A 289 -5.22 22.76 -18.12
C GLY A 289 -5.42 21.88 -19.35
N GLY A 290 -5.13 22.46 -20.51
CA GLY A 290 -5.34 21.88 -21.83
C GLY A 290 -6.66 22.31 -22.46
N SER A 291 -6.97 21.73 -23.61
CA SER A 291 -8.10 22.10 -24.46
C SER A 291 -8.81 20.88 -25.03
N ASN A 292 -10.14 20.96 -25.07
CA ASN A 292 -11.03 20.06 -25.81
C ASN A 292 -11.82 20.83 -26.88
N GLY A 293 -11.20 21.86 -27.46
CA GLY A 293 -11.81 22.83 -28.36
C GLY A 293 -11.80 24.25 -27.79
N PHE A 294 -11.79 24.35 -26.45
CA PHE A 294 -11.60 25.59 -25.71
C PHE A 294 -10.62 25.37 -24.55
N PRO A 295 -9.85 26.39 -24.12
CA PRO A 295 -9.00 26.30 -22.93
C PRO A 295 -9.82 25.88 -21.71
N SER A 296 -9.28 24.96 -20.92
CA SER A 296 -9.96 24.35 -19.78
C SER A 296 -9.28 24.72 -18.46
N SER A 297 -10.04 24.74 -17.37
CA SER A 297 -9.52 24.87 -16.00
C SER A 297 -9.27 23.51 -15.34
N VAL A 298 -9.18 22.46 -16.15
CA VAL A 298 -9.09 21.08 -15.67
C VAL A 298 -7.76 20.87 -14.96
N TYR A 299 -7.82 20.26 -13.79
CA TYR A 299 -6.67 19.78 -13.05
C TYR A 299 -6.94 18.32 -12.68
N GLN A 300 -6.08 17.43 -13.16
CA GLN A 300 -6.20 15.99 -12.92
C GLN A 300 -4.89 15.50 -12.30
N VAL A 301 -4.99 14.52 -11.40
CA VAL A 301 -3.85 13.85 -10.80
C VAL A 301 -3.95 12.38 -11.15
N ALA A 302 -2.93 11.87 -11.84
CA ALA A 302 -2.81 10.46 -12.17
C ALA A 302 -1.79 9.81 -11.23
N THR A 303 -2.28 9.00 -10.29
CA THR A 303 -1.46 8.28 -9.32
C THR A 303 -0.90 7.04 -9.99
N LEU A 304 0.41 6.83 -9.85
CA LEU A 304 1.09 5.67 -10.43
C LEU A 304 0.96 4.45 -9.54
N VAL A 305 0.99 3.27 -10.15
CA VAL A 305 1.33 2.06 -9.41
C VAL A 305 2.83 2.14 -9.10
N PRO A 306 3.28 1.94 -7.85
CA PRO A 306 4.70 1.84 -7.51
C PRO A 306 5.40 0.81 -8.42
N LEU A 307 6.60 1.12 -8.92
CA LEU A 307 7.30 0.29 -9.90
C LEU A 307 8.56 -0.32 -9.29
N CYS A 308 8.33 -1.31 -8.43
CA CYS A 308 9.42 -1.92 -7.65
C CYS A 308 10.42 -2.66 -8.52
N GLY A 309 11.68 -2.52 -8.18
CA GLY A 309 12.79 -3.25 -8.77
C GLY A 309 13.33 -2.64 -10.06
N ASN A 310 13.14 -1.33 -10.28
CA ASN A 310 13.62 -0.65 -11.49
C ASN A 310 15.08 -0.15 -11.36
N GLY A 311 15.69 -0.31 -10.18
CA GLY A 311 17.06 0.09 -9.86
C GLY A 311 17.19 1.49 -9.27
N THR A 312 16.07 2.19 -9.06
CA THR A 312 15.97 3.49 -8.38
C THR A 312 14.76 3.53 -7.46
N VAL A 313 14.94 3.98 -6.21
CA VAL A 313 13.81 4.30 -5.32
C VAL A 313 13.16 5.59 -5.80
N ASP A 314 11.99 5.48 -6.41
CA ASP A 314 11.24 6.59 -6.97
C ASP A 314 10.42 7.35 -5.90
N PRO A 315 10.01 8.60 -6.15
CA PRO A 315 9.11 9.32 -5.24
C PRO A 315 7.80 8.54 -5.01
N GLY A 316 7.53 8.16 -3.76
CA GLY A 316 6.40 7.32 -3.38
C GLY A 316 6.75 5.87 -3.05
N GLU A 317 8.02 5.47 -3.25
CA GLU A 317 8.56 4.18 -2.84
C GLU A 317 9.43 4.35 -1.58
N ASP A 318 9.33 3.41 -0.65
CA ASP A 318 10.24 3.32 0.51
C ASP A 318 11.47 2.45 0.16
N CYS A 319 11.32 1.53 -0.78
CA CYS A 319 12.34 0.61 -1.28
C CYS A 319 12.08 0.20 -2.73
N ASP A 320 13.06 -0.40 -3.39
CA ASP A 320 13.01 -0.70 -4.84
C ASP A 320 13.44 -2.16 -5.12
N ALA A 321 12.89 -3.11 -4.38
CA ALA A 321 13.20 -4.51 -4.61
C ALA A 321 12.34 -5.11 -5.73
N MET A 322 12.92 -6.01 -6.52
CA MET A 322 12.15 -6.83 -7.47
C MET A 322 11.33 -7.89 -6.70
N GLY A 323 10.14 -7.50 -6.25
CA GLY A 323 9.25 -8.30 -5.41
C GLY A 323 9.70 -8.38 -3.96
N GLN A 324 9.04 -9.24 -3.18
CA GLN A 324 9.29 -9.37 -1.73
C GLN A 324 10.75 -9.69 -1.41
N THR A 325 11.33 -8.89 -0.53
CA THR A 325 12.63 -9.14 0.11
C THR A 325 12.49 -8.93 1.61
N ALA A 326 13.53 -9.25 2.36
CA ALA A 326 13.56 -9.05 3.81
C ALA A 326 13.48 -7.57 4.24
N GLN A 327 13.44 -6.62 3.30
CA GLN A 327 13.37 -5.18 3.57
C GLN A 327 12.30 -4.46 2.73
N CYS A 328 11.62 -5.16 1.83
CA CYS A 328 10.78 -4.51 0.83
C CYS A 328 9.62 -5.41 0.43
N ASP A 329 8.43 -4.83 0.39
CA ASP A 329 7.21 -5.47 -0.06
C ASP A 329 7.07 -5.44 -1.58
N ASP A 330 6.06 -6.15 -2.08
CA ASP A 330 5.76 -6.19 -3.52
C ASP A 330 5.22 -4.87 -4.08
N ASP A 331 4.76 -3.95 -3.21
CA ASP A 331 4.26 -2.61 -3.56
C ASP A 331 5.24 -1.49 -3.15
N CYS A 332 6.50 -1.84 -2.88
CA CYS A 332 7.62 -0.93 -2.65
C CYS A 332 7.57 -0.21 -1.29
N THR A 333 6.76 -0.68 -0.34
CA THR A 333 6.85 -0.26 1.07
C THR A 333 7.91 -1.08 1.81
N PHE A 334 8.38 -0.55 2.94
CA PHE A 334 9.23 -1.35 3.82
C PHE A 334 8.45 -2.52 4.40
N ALA A 335 9.04 -3.71 4.32
CA ALA A 335 8.49 -4.90 4.97
C ALA A 335 8.44 -4.72 6.49
N ILE A 336 7.27 -4.34 7.01
CA ILE A 336 7.04 -4.07 8.43
C ILE A 336 5.82 -4.83 8.89
N CYS A 337 6.03 -5.75 9.82
CA CYS A 337 4.93 -6.40 10.52
C CYS A 337 3.89 -5.40 11.06
N GLY A 338 2.65 -5.58 10.64
CA GLY A 338 1.48 -4.81 11.01
C GLY A 338 1.14 -3.67 10.05
N ASP A 339 1.74 -3.61 8.86
CA ASP A 339 1.44 -2.58 7.85
C ASP A 339 0.29 -2.95 6.89
N GLY A 340 -0.20 -4.19 6.97
CA GLY A 340 -1.28 -4.72 6.15
C GLY A 340 -0.83 -5.45 4.89
N THR A 341 0.48 -5.63 4.69
CA THR A 341 1.06 -6.28 3.50
C THR A 341 1.87 -7.50 3.92
N LEU A 342 1.40 -8.70 3.56
CA LEU A 342 2.10 -9.95 3.91
C LEU A 342 3.43 -10.11 3.15
N ASN A 343 4.53 -10.12 3.88
CA ASN A 343 5.87 -10.37 3.38
C ASN A 343 6.51 -11.64 3.98
N THR A 344 6.31 -12.75 3.28
CA THR A 344 6.87 -14.05 3.68
C THR A 344 8.39 -14.12 3.62
N THR A 345 9.04 -13.22 2.86
CA THR A 345 10.50 -13.17 2.73
C THR A 345 11.14 -12.42 3.90
N ALA A 346 10.42 -11.46 4.49
CA ALA A 346 10.78 -10.78 5.74
C ALA A 346 10.47 -11.63 6.99
N GLY A 347 9.69 -12.71 6.84
CA GLY A 347 9.41 -13.68 7.90
C GLY A 347 7.99 -13.62 8.46
N GLU A 348 7.12 -12.80 7.87
CA GLU A 348 5.72 -12.69 8.26
C GLU A 348 4.93 -13.91 7.78
N GLN A 349 4.07 -14.43 8.65
CA GLN A 349 3.16 -15.54 8.33
C GLN A 349 1.73 -15.04 8.07
N CYS A 350 1.41 -13.86 8.57
CA CYS A 350 0.20 -13.08 8.34
C CYS A 350 0.53 -11.59 8.48
N ASP A 351 -0.28 -10.71 7.90
CA ASP A 351 -0.21 -9.28 8.19
C ASP A 351 -1.59 -8.65 8.00
N GLY A 352 -2.27 -8.38 9.12
CA GLY A 352 -3.63 -7.83 9.14
C GLY A 352 -3.69 -6.32 9.30
N GLY A 353 -2.56 -5.61 9.29
CA GLY A 353 -2.50 -4.20 9.72
C GLY A 353 -2.50 -4.05 11.24
N GLY A 354 -1.94 -5.04 11.95
CA GLY A 354 -1.96 -5.21 13.40
C GLY A 354 -2.63 -6.52 13.83
N GLU A 355 -2.94 -6.62 15.13
CA GLU A 355 -3.62 -7.80 15.68
C GLU A 355 -5.02 -7.98 15.08
N THR A 356 -5.29 -9.18 14.57
CA THR A 356 -6.59 -9.59 14.02
C THR A 356 -6.95 -11.00 14.48
N PHE A 357 -8.18 -11.44 14.20
CA PHE A 357 -8.65 -12.78 14.57
C PHE A 357 -7.74 -13.95 14.08
N GLY A 358 -6.94 -13.73 13.04
CA GLY A 358 -6.01 -14.75 12.53
C GLY A 358 -4.55 -14.33 12.52
N CYS A 359 -4.19 -13.23 13.18
CA CYS A 359 -2.83 -12.71 13.14
C CYS A 359 -2.46 -11.98 14.43
N ASP A 360 -1.31 -12.33 14.99
CA ASP A 360 -0.74 -11.70 16.17
C ASP A 360 -0.03 -10.40 15.82
N LEU A 361 0.30 -9.62 16.85
CA LEU A 361 0.96 -8.34 16.68
C LEU A 361 2.42 -8.47 16.20
N ASP A 362 3.03 -9.65 16.33
CA ASP A 362 4.35 -9.99 15.80
C ASP A 362 4.29 -10.80 14.49
N CYS A 363 3.11 -10.83 13.85
CA CYS A 363 2.87 -11.41 12.53
C CYS A 363 3.06 -12.93 12.46
N THR A 364 2.88 -13.61 13.60
CA THR A 364 2.57 -15.04 13.66
C THR A 364 1.07 -15.29 13.55
N PRO A 365 0.64 -16.46 13.08
CA PRO A 365 -0.77 -16.80 13.06
C PRO A 365 -1.29 -16.92 14.48
N ALA A 366 -2.43 -16.29 14.78
CA ALA A 366 -3.08 -16.37 16.08
C ALA A 366 -3.48 -17.81 16.40
N VAL A 367 -2.73 -18.47 17.28
CA VAL A 367 -2.95 -19.85 17.68
C VAL A 367 -2.78 -20.00 19.19
N CYS A 368 -3.90 -20.22 19.86
CA CYS A 368 -3.91 -20.67 21.25
C CYS A 368 -2.81 -21.70 21.58
N GLY A 369 -1.95 -21.32 22.52
CA GLY A 369 -0.84 -22.10 23.03
C GLY A 369 0.48 -21.88 22.29
N ASP A 370 0.64 -20.79 21.54
CA ASP A 370 1.91 -20.42 20.88
C ASP A 370 2.78 -19.45 21.70
N GLY A 371 2.27 -18.95 22.82
CA GLY A 371 2.94 -18.04 23.74
C GLY A 371 2.69 -16.54 23.45
N THR A 372 1.84 -16.22 22.49
CA THR A 372 1.50 -14.84 22.11
C THR A 372 0.01 -14.59 22.32
N LEU A 373 -0.32 -13.71 23.27
CA LEU A 373 -1.72 -13.39 23.57
C LEU A 373 -2.38 -12.59 22.44
N ASN A 374 -3.45 -13.14 21.86
CA ASN A 374 -4.30 -12.45 20.89
C ASN A 374 -5.74 -12.22 21.37
N GLN A 375 -6.02 -11.00 21.85
CA GLN A 375 -7.34 -10.65 22.38
C GLN A 375 -8.41 -10.63 21.28
N THR A 376 -8.03 -10.30 20.04
CA THR A 376 -8.93 -10.23 18.90
C THR A 376 -9.34 -11.61 18.42
N ALA A 377 -8.50 -12.62 18.60
CA ALA A 377 -8.81 -14.05 18.42
C ALA A 377 -9.60 -14.65 19.61
N LEU A 378 -9.89 -13.84 20.63
CA LEU A 378 -10.58 -14.21 21.88
C LEU A 378 -9.73 -15.09 22.82
N GLU A 379 -8.41 -15.00 22.74
CA GLU A 379 -7.53 -15.59 23.74
C GLU A 379 -7.50 -14.70 24.98
N ALA A 380 -7.84 -15.26 26.14
CA ALA A 380 -7.77 -14.55 27.41
C ALA A 380 -6.40 -14.71 28.09
N CYS A 381 -5.66 -15.75 27.70
CA CYS A 381 -4.31 -16.09 28.10
C CYS A 381 -3.64 -16.91 26.98
N ASP A 382 -2.31 -16.99 26.95
CA ASP A 382 -1.58 -17.87 26.02
C ASP A 382 -0.18 -18.22 26.59
N ASP A 383 -0.12 -19.24 27.44
CA ASP A 383 1.10 -19.61 28.18
C ASP A 383 1.94 -20.70 27.46
N ALA A 384 1.86 -20.78 26.13
CA ALA A 384 2.47 -21.84 25.32
C ALA A 384 1.96 -23.26 25.67
N GLY A 385 0.65 -23.35 25.96
CA GLY A 385 -0.07 -24.53 26.38
C GLY A 385 -0.75 -24.39 27.74
N GLU A 386 -1.34 -25.48 28.24
CA GLU A 386 -1.97 -25.51 29.57
C GLU A 386 -0.96 -25.15 30.66
N SER A 387 -1.33 -24.20 31.52
CA SER A 387 -0.54 -23.68 32.61
C SER A 387 -1.38 -23.54 33.88
N ALA A 388 -0.76 -23.15 34.99
CA ALA A 388 -1.48 -22.86 36.24
C ALA A 388 -2.43 -21.65 36.16
N THR A 389 -2.38 -20.88 35.06
CA THR A 389 -3.20 -19.68 34.84
C THR A 389 -3.96 -19.69 33.52
N CYS A 390 -3.75 -20.70 32.68
CA CYS A 390 -4.31 -20.75 31.34
C CYS A 390 -4.70 -22.16 30.95
N ASP A 391 -5.92 -22.33 30.45
CA ASP A 391 -6.43 -23.60 29.95
C ASP A 391 -5.91 -23.91 28.55
N ALA A 392 -6.04 -25.17 28.14
CA ALA A 392 -5.60 -25.62 26.82
C ALA A 392 -6.39 -24.99 25.64
N ASP A 393 -7.55 -24.38 25.90
CA ASP A 393 -8.35 -23.61 24.95
C ASP A 393 -8.26 -22.09 25.19
N CYS A 394 -7.25 -21.65 25.95
CA CYS A 394 -6.90 -20.24 26.17
C CYS A 394 -7.96 -19.42 26.92
N THR A 395 -8.79 -20.10 27.72
CA THR A 395 -9.55 -19.48 28.81
C THR A 395 -8.71 -19.39 30.08
N PRO A 396 -9.00 -18.43 30.97
CA PRO A 396 -8.36 -18.39 32.27
C PRO A 396 -8.86 -19.57 33.12
N THR A 397 -7.95 -20.19 33.87
CA THR A 397 -8.26 -21.29 34.80
C THR A 397 -9.30 -20.89 35.83
N VAL A 398 -10.49 -21.47 35.77
CA VAL A 398 -11.54 -21.26 36.78
C VAL A 398 -12.26 -22.56 37.09
N CYS A 399 -12.05 -23.05 38.31
CA CYS A 399 -12.85 -24.16 38.82
C CYS A 399 -14.37 -23.92 38.66
N GLY A 400 -15.02 -24.86 37.98
CA GLY A 400 -16.43 -24.86 37.63
C GLY A 400 -16.75 -24.27 36.25
N ASP A 401 -15.79 -24.10 35.36
CA ASP A 401 -16.00 -23.58 34.00
C ASP A 401 -16.20 -24.67 32.92
N SER A 402 -16.23 -25.93 33.34
CA SER A 402 -16.34 -27.15 32.51
C SER A 402 -15.09 -27.53 31.71
N THR A 403 -13.94 -26.91 31.99
CA THR A 403 -12.64 -27.25 31.42
C THR A 403 -11.72 -27.76 32.53
N VAL A 404 -11.12 -28.94 32.38
CA VAL A 404 -10.24 -29.51 33.41
C VAL A 404 -8.81 -29.06 33.16
N ASN A 405 -8.23 -28.33 34.12
CA ASN A 405 -6.82 -27.94 34.11
C ASN A 405 -6.01 -28.67 35.19
N VAL A 406 -5.35 -29.76 34.79
CA VAL A 406 -4.56 -30.58 35.71
C VAL A 406 -3.29 -29.86 36.19
N THR A 407 -2.78 -28.91 35.40
CA THR A 407 -1.59 -28.13 35.73
C THR A 407 -1.86 -27.09 36.82
N ALA A 408 -3.09 -26.54 36.86
CA ALA A 408 -3.60 -25.67 37.92
C ALA A 408 -4.01 -26.44 39.18
N GLY A 409 -4.12 -27.77 39.10
CA GLY A 409 -4.41 -28.67 40.22
C GLY A 409 -5.84 -29.20 40.25
N GLU A 410 -6.64 -28.97 39.21
CA GLU A 410 -7.99 -29.50 39.10
C GLU A 410 -7.96 -30.99 38.79
N GLN A 411 -8.78 -31.76 39.50
CA GLN A 411 -8.94 -33.20 39.26
C GLN A 411 -10.19 -33.49 38.41
N CYS A 412 -11.13 -32.56 38.39
CA CYS A 412 -12.37 -32.60 37.65
C CYS A 412 -12.88 -31.16 37.47
N ASP A 413 -13.77 -30.96 36.49
CA ASP A 413 -14.49 -29.70 36.33
C ASP A 413 -15.84 -29.98 35.67
N GLY A 414 -16.87 -30.15 36.50
CA GLY A 414 -18.22 -30.50 36.05
C GLY A 414 -19.10 -29.30 35.71
N GLY A 415 -18.55 -28.07 35.69
CA GLY A 415 -19.37 -26.85 35.70
C GLY A 415 -19.91 -26.52 37.10
N GLY A 416 -19.17 -26.93 38.15
CA GLY A 416 -19.55 -26.88 39.56
C GLY A 416 -19.64 -28.27 40.20
N GLU A 417 -20.29 -28.33 41.36
CA GLU A 417 -20.47 -29.57 42.12
C GLU A 417 -21.32 -30.59 41.33
N THR A 418 -20.80 -31.81 41.18
CA THR A 418 -21.46 -32.95 40.53
C THR A 418 -21.22 -34.23 41.32
N ASN A 419 -21.89 -35.33 40.96
CA ASN A 419 -21.70 -36.65 41.61
C ASN A 419 -20.25 -37.18 41.60
N SER A 420 -19.34 -36.56 40.85
CA SER A 420 -17.94 -36.97 40.76
C SER A 420 -16.95 -35.81 40.94
N CYS A 421 -17.43 -34.61 41.28
CA CYS A 421 -16.60 -33.42 41.36
C CYS A 421 -17.08 -32.47 42.44
N ASP A 422 -16.18 -32.03 43.29
CA ASP A 422 -16.47 -31.10 44.37
C ASP A 422 -16.51 -29.65 43.90
N SER A 423 -17.02 -28.79 44.78
CA SER A 423 -17.12 -27.36 44.50
C SER A 423 -15.77 -26.63 44.38
N ASP A 424 -14.68 -27.25 44.81
CA ASP A 424 -13.29 -26.78 44.68
C ASP A 424 -12.49 -27.63 43.66
N CYS A 425 -13.18 -28.41 42.83
CA CYS A 425 -12.61 -29.17 41.71
C CYS A 425 -11.66 -30.30 42.11
N THR A 426 -11.79 -30.79 43.35
CA THR A 426 -11.31 -32.12 43.75
C THR A 426 -12.31 -33.21 43.38
N SER A 427 -11.82 -34.45 43.30
CA SER A 427 -12.70 -35.59 43.03
C SER A 427 -13.60 -35.85 44.23
N ALA A 428 -14.92 -35.90 44.03
CA ALA A 428 -15.88 -36.16 45.09
C ALA A 428 -15.66 -37.53 45.75
N ILE A 429 -15.06 -37.50 46.95
CA ILE A 429 -14.73 -38.70 47.72
C ILE A 429 -15.04 -38.44 49.19
N CYS A 430 -16.00 -39.21 49.70
CA CYS A 430 -16.24 -39.33 51.14
C CYS A 430 -14.94 -39.43 51.98
N GLY A 431 -14.77 -38.46 52.86
CA GLY A 431 -13.68 -38.28 53.81
C GLY A 431 -12.51 -37.42 53.32
N ASP A 432 -12.65 -36.64 52.25
CA ASP A 432 -11.59 -35.77 51.73
C ASP A 432 -11.56 -34.35 52.32
N GLY A 433 -12.59 -33.98 53.09
CA GLY A 433 -12.77 -32.73 53.78
C GLY A 433 -13.67 -31.72 53.06
N THR A 434 -14.24 -32.07 51.90
CA THR A 434 -15.16 -31.25 51.11
C THR A 434 -16.51 -31.95 50.91
N THR A 435 -17.57 -31.42 51.52
CA THR A 435 -18.91 -32.00 51.40
C THR A 435 -19.50 -31.85 49.99
N ASN A 436 -19.96 -32.95 49.39
CA ASN A 436 -20.63 -32.99 48.09
C ASN A 436 -22.06 -33.57 48.16
N ALA A 437 -23.05 -32.67 48.28
CA ALA A 437 -24.45 -33.05 48.35
C ALA A 437 -24.94 -33.74 47.07
N THR A 438 -24.34 -33.43 45.92
CA THR A 438 -24.70 -33.99 44.61
C THR A 438 -24.21 -35.43 44.45
N ALA A 439 -23.09 -35.78 45.07
CA ALA A 439 -22.58 -37.15 45.22
C ALA A 439 -23.35 -37.96 46.29
N GLY A 440 -24.12 -37.27 47.14
CA GLY A 440 -24.93 -37.87 48.20
C GLY A 440 -24.33 -37.74 49.59
N GLU A 441 -23.29 -36.93 49.76
CA GLU A 441 -22.62 -36.69 51.04
C GLU A 441 -23.40 -35.63 51.83
N ALA A 442 -23.80 -35.99 53.05
CA ALA A 442 -24.45 -35.07 53.99
C ALA A 442 -23.47 -34.48 55.01
N CYS A 443 -22.29 -35.08 55.12
CA CYS A 443 -21.11 -34.67 55.88
C CYS A 443 -19.87 -35.26 55.18
N ASP A 444 -18.67 -34.84 55.58
CA ASP A 444 -17.44 -35.29 54.90
C ASP A 444 -16.23 -35.31 55.84
N ASP A 445 -16.42 -35.93 57.01
CA ASP A 445 -15.33 -36.13 57.96
C ASP A 445 -14.45 -37.30 57.51
N ALA A 446 -13.16 -37.28 57.84
CA ALA A 446 -12.21 -38.34 57.49
C ALA A 446 -12.48 -39.64 58.27
N GLY A 447 -13.51 -40.39 57.85
CA GLY A 447 -14.10 -41.56 58.52
C GLY A 447 -15.14 -41.20 59.57
N GLU A 448 -15.68 -42.22 60.25
CA GLU A 448 -16.67 -42.09 61.33
C GLU A 448 -16.30 -40.99 62.33
N SER A 449 -17.21 -40.05 62.52
CA SER A 449 -17.12 -38.96 63.47
C SER A 449 -18.38 -38.90 64.34
N ALA A 450 -18.39 -38.01 65.34
CA ALA A 450 -19.58 -37.82 66.19
C ALA A 450 -20.78 -37.25 65.42
N THR A 451 -20.60 -36.83 64.17
CA THR A 451 -21.62 -36.19 63.33
C THR A 451 -21.72 -36.80 61.92
N CYS A 452 -20.87 -37.78 61.59
CA CYS A 452 -20.74 -38.31 60.23
C CYS A 452 -20.46 -39.81 60.25
N ASP A 453 -21.17 -40.56 59.43
CA ASP A 453 -20.97 -42.00 59.25
C ASP A 453 -19.85 -42.28 58.24
N ASP A 454 -19.36 -43.52 58.23
CA ASP A 454 -18.30 -43.98 57.33
C ASP A 454 -18.68 -43.89 55.83
N ASP A 455 -19.98 -43.79 55.52
CA ASP A 455 -20.52 -43.60 54.16
C ASP A 455 -20.90 -42.14 53.85
N CYS A 456 -20.53 -41.20 54.72
CA CYS A 456 -20.80 -39.76 54.60
C CYS A 456 -22.28 -39.38 54.68
N SER A 457 -23.11 -40.24 55.25
CA SER A 457 -24.41 -39.85 55.80
C SER A 457 -24.28 -39.25 57.21
N LEU A 458 -25.28 -38.47 57.64
CA LEU A 458 -25.23 -37.85 58.97
C LEU A 458 -25.49 -38.93 60.02
N ALA A 459 -24.60 -39.01 61.00
CA ALA A 459 -24.72 -39.92 62.15
C ALA A 459 -26.02 -39.64 62.92
N VAL A 460 -27.07 -40.42 62.61
CA VAL A 460 -28.39 -40.26 63.20
C VAL A 460 -28.98 -41.62 63.52
N CYS A 461 -29.01 -41.92 64.82
CA CYS A 461 -29.77 -43.04 65.35
C CYS A 461 -31.11 -43.32 64.65
N GLY A 462 -31.18 -44.47 64.00
CA GLY A 462 -32.31 -44.90 63.20
C GLY A 462 -32.10 -44.79 61.68
N ASP A 463 -30.88 -44.53 61.20
CA ASP A 463 -30.58 -44.47 59.76
C ASP A 463 -30.13 -45.82 59.17
N GLY A 464 -29.72 -46.74 60.04
CA GLY A 464 -29.36 -48.12 59.71
C GLY A 464 -27.87 -48.38 59.61
N GLU A 465 -27.02 -47.37 59.82
CA GLU A 465 -25.57 -47.49 59.97
C GLU A 465 -25.20 -47.34 61.45
N VAL A 466 -24.20 -48.10 61.94
CA VAL A 466 -23.83 -48.04 63.37
C VAL A 466 -22.66 -47.10 63.55
N ASN A 467 -22.88 -45.92 64.13
CA ASN A 467 -21.80 -44.98 64.40
C ASN A 467 -21.26 -45.06 65.83
N SER A 468 -20.13 -45.74 65.97
CA SER A 468 -19.50 -45.93 67.28
C SER A 468 -18.97 -44.62 67.90
N THR A 469 -18.64 -43.64 67.06
CA THR A 469 -18.07 -42.34 67.46
C THR A 469 -19.15 -41.35 67.90
N ALA A 470 -20.36 -41.44 67.34
CA ALA A 470 -21.56 -40.74 67.79
C ALA A 470 -22.18 -41.38 69.06
N GLY A 471 -21.75 -42.59 69.42
CA GLY A 471 -22.15 -43.30 70.64
C GLY A 471 -23.24 -44.35 70.42
N GLU A 472 -23.49 -44.73 69.17
CA GLU A 472 -24.46 -45.75 68.81
C GLU A 472 -23.86 -47.14 68.99
N ILE A 473 -24.63 -48.03 69.61
CA ILE A 473 -24.23 -49.43 69.82
C ILE A 473 -25.00 -50.35 68.87
N CYS A 474 -26.11 -49.87 68.32
CA CYS A 474 -26.97 -50.52 67.34
C CYS A 474 -27.76 -49.45 66.56
N ASP A 475 -28.16 -49.75 65.32
CA ASP A 475 -29.04 -48.87 64.55
C ASP A 475 -30.00 -49.70 63.67
N HIS A 476 -31.28 -49.75 64.04
CA HIS A 476 -32.29 -50.57 63.33
C HIS A 476 -33.51 -49.78 62.85
N GLY A 477 -33.37 -48.50 62.52
CA GLY A 477 -34.49 -47.74 61.94
C GLY A 477 -35.67 -47.51 62.90
N GLY A 478 -35.42 -47.58 64.22
CA GLY A 478 -36.41 -47.49 65.30
C GLY A 478 -36.34 -48.65 66.31
N GLU A 479 -37.27 -48.67 67.28
CA GLU A 479 -37.33 -49.71 68.31
C GLU A 479 -37.37 -51.11 67.71
N SER A 480 -36.46 -51.97 68.14
CA SER A 480 -36.39 -53.37 67.75
C SER A 480 -36.13 -54.25 68.96
N ALA A 481 -36.19 -55.57 68.77
CA ALA A 481 -35.93 -56.51 69.86
C ALA A 481 -34.50 -56.44 70.43
N SER A 482 -33.59 -55.70 69.78
CA SER A 482 -32.19 -55.59 70.15
C SER A 482 -31.66 -54.15 70.22
N CYS A 483 -32.49 -53.14 69.93
CA CYS A 483 -32.07 -51.74 69.86
C CYS A 483 -33.21 -50.79 70.24
N ASP A 484 -32.93 -49.86 71.14
CA ASP A 484 -33.87 -48.83 71.59
C ASP A 484 -33.85 -47.58 70.69
N LEU A 485 -34.80 -46.67 70.89
CA LEU A 485 -34.93 -45.40 70.14
C LEU A 485 -33.74 -44.45 70.27
N ASP A 486 -32.90 -44.63 71.28
CA ASP A 486 -31.67 -43.85 71.50
C ASP A 486 -30.40 -44.61 71.09
N CYS A 487 -30.56 -45.70 70.33
CA CYS A 487 -29.48 -46.52 69.78
C CYS A 487 -28.59 -47.19 70.83
N THR A 488 -29.16 -47.38 72.02
CA THR A 488 -28.61 -48.25 73.06
C THR A 488 -29.24 -49.66 72.97
N PRO A 489 -28.57 -50.70 73.51
CA PRO A 489 -29.09 -52.06 73.47
C PRO A 489 -30.39 -52.18 74.26
N ALA A 490 -31.42 -52.78 73.66
CA ALA A 490 -32.71 -52.97 74.32
C ALA A 490 -32.59 -53.84 75.59
N VAL A 491 -32.88 -53.28 76.77
CA VAL A 491 -32.89 -53.99 78.05
C VAL A 491 -34.29 -53.93 78.67
N CYS A 492 -34.72 -55.02 79.30
CA CYS A 492 -36.03 -55.01 79.96
C CYS A 492 -36.04 -54.02 81.16
N GLY A 493 -36.67 -52.85 80.97
CA GLY A 493 -36.98 -51.89 82.03
C GLY A 493 -36.11 -50.63 82.12
N ASP A 494 -35.38 -50.28 81.06
CA ASP A 494 -34.61 -49.04 80.89
C ASP A 494 -35.48 -47.79 80.65
N GLY A 495 -36.70 -47.96 80.16
CA GLY A 495 -37.69 -46.87 80.08
C GLY A 495 -37.53 -45.97 78.86
N THR A 496 -36.81 -46.47 77.85
CA THR A 496 -36.76 -45.96 76.47
C THR A 496 -37.71 -46.73 75.57
#